data_AF-A0A7X6YEZ7-F1
#
_entry.id   AF-A0A7X6YEZ7-F1
#
_cell.length_a   1.000
_cell.length_b   1.000
_cell.length_c   1.000
_cell.angle_alpha   90.00
_cell.angle_beta   90.00
_cell.angle_gamma   90.00
#
_symmetry.space_group_name_H-M   'P 1'
#
loop_
_entity.id
_entity.type
_entity.pdbx_description
1 polymer ?
#
loop_
_entity_poly.entity_id
_entity_poly.type
_entity_poly.pdbx_seq_one_letter_code
_entity_poly.pdbx_strand_id
1 'polypeptide(L)'
;ALGVPLHNISMGYPRFQPYLNRPHDRALAGCPPPPEDPLRGVVRFQETVRAVRRAAGGAPVITAALSWLRHLAPPVAAGLVREGWCDLIGFGRSAFAYPDAPNDILRGGGMVPGKCCVTCSMCSQIMKDGVGRGGCVVRDSAVYAPEYRRGRDAARQTMVAREL
;
A
#
# COMPACT_ATOMS: atom_id res chain seq x y z
N ALA A 1 -11.93 24.94 15.10
CA ALA A 1 -11.37 23.73 14.46
C ALA A 1 -12.50 22.71 14.29
N LEU A 2 -12.67 22.10 13.12
CA LEU A 2 -13.83 21.25 12.77
C LEU A 2 -13.91 19.89 13.51
N GLY A 3 -13.20 19.71 14.64
CA GLY A 3 -13.31 18.52 15.48
C GLY A 3 -12.85 17.21 14.83
N VAL A 4 -12.02 17.25 13.77
CA VAL A 4 -11.50 16.04 13.12
C VAL A 4 -10.40 15.43 14.01
N PRO A 5 -10.61 14.23 14.59
CA PRO A 5 -9.70 13.70 15.61
C PRO A 5 -8.47 13.00 15.02
N LEU A 6 -8.43 12.77 13.70
CA LEU A 6 -7.42 11.94 13.06
C LEU A 6 -7.42 12.16 11.54
N HIS A 7 -6.23 12.30 10.94
CA HIS A 7 -6.07 12.41 9.49
C HIS A 7 -5.29 11.21 8.94
N ASN A 8 -5.89 10.47 8.00
CA ASN A 8 -5.18 9.44 7.24
C ASN A 8 -4.83 9.96 5.85
N ILE A 9 -3.54 9.95 5.50
CA ILE A 9 -3.07 10.54 4.26
C ILE A 9 -3.07 9.52 3.14
N SER A 10 -3.53 9.96 1.97
CA SER A 10 -3.38 9.24 0.72
C SER A 10 -2.91 10.19 -0.37
N MET A 11 -2.29 9.67 -1.43
CA MET A 11 -1.71 10.47 -2.50
C MET A 11 -2.05 9.93 -3.88
N GLY A 12 -2.50 10.82 -4.77
CA GLY A 12 -2.81 10.48 -6.14
C GLY A 12 -4.10 9.66 -6.28
N TYR A 13 -4.39 9.27 -7.51
CA TYR A 13 -5.56 8.47 -7.83
C TYR A 13 -5.17 7.01 -8.08
N PRO A 14 -5.62 6.05 -7.25
CA PRO A 14 -5.24 4.65 -7.36
C PRO A 14 -5.37 3.99 -8.73
N ARG A 15 -6.29 4.47 -9.58
CA ARG A 15 -6.53 3.90 -10.91
C ARG A 15 -5.58 4.44 -11.99
N PHE A 16 -5.02 5.65 -11.80
CA PHE A 16 -4.17 6.32 -12.78
C PHE A 16 -2.70 6.36 -12.37
N GLN A 17 -2.43 6.72 -11.11
CA GLN A 17 -1.07 6.94 -10.61
C GLN A 17 -0.87 6.21 -9.27
N PRO A 18 -1.01 4.86 -9.24
CA PRO A 18 -0.91 4.11 -8.00
C PRO A 18 0.45 4.29 -7.33
N TYR A 19 1.54 4.45 -8.08
CA TYR A 19 2.88 4.59 -7.51
C TYR A 19 3.00 5.75 -6.50
N LEU A 20 2.15 6.78 -6.61
CA LEU A 20 2.09 7.90 -5.67
C LEU A 20 1.73 7.47 -4.24
N ASN A 21 0.69 6.66 -4.08
CA ASN A 21 0.25 6.17 -2.76
C ASN A 21 0.95 4.87 -2.34
N ARG A 22 1.39 4.10 -3.32
CA ARG A 22 1.71 2.68 -3.15
C ARG A 22 2.90 2.25 -4.02
N PRO A 23 4.13 2.68 -3.67
CA PRO A 23 5.35 2.20 -4.32
C PRO A 23 5.39 0.67 -4.46
N HIS A 24 5.84 0.17 -5.60
CA HIS A 24 5.70 -1.25 -5.96
C HIS A 24 6.79 -1.73 -6.93
N ASP A 25 7.12 -3.01 -6.85
CA ASP A 25 8.05 -3.66 -7.79
C ASP A 25 7.38 -4.00 -9.12
N ARG A 26 6.07 -4.28 -9.10
CA ARG A 26 5.30 -4.63 -10.31
C ARG A 26 4.05 -3.77 -10.43
N ALA A 27 3.91 -3.13 -11.59
CA ALA A 27 2.76 -2.30 -11.91
C ALA A 27 1.50 -3.15 -12.13
N LEU A 28 0.35 -2.48 -12.11
CA LEU A 28 -0.93 -3.09 -12.51
C LEU A 28 -0.87 -3.48 -13.99
N ALA A 29 -1.60 -4.53 -14.37
CA ALA A 29 -1.75 -4.91 -15.76
C ALA A 29 -2.35 -3.77 -16.58
N GLY A 30 -1.75 -3.52 -17.76
CA GLY A 30 -2.11 -2.42 -18.64
C GLY A 30 -1.73 -1.03 -18.13
N CYS A 31 -0.93 -0.92 -17.07
CA CYS A 31 -0.35 0.36 -16.65
C CYS A 31 1.12 0.42 -17.04
N PRO A 32 1.63 1.60 -17.45
CA PRO A 32 3.06 1.78 -17.66
C PRO A 32 3.83 1.59 -16.34
N PRO A 33 5.14 1.29 -16.41
CA PRO A 33 6.00 1.34 -15.24
C PRO A 33 5.97 2.75 -14.61
N PRO A 34 6.15 2.85 -13.28
CA PRO A 34 6.19 4.14 -12.62
C PRO A 34 7.33 5.00 -13.18
N PRO A 35 7.14 6.33 -13.29
CA PRO A 35 8.16 7.24 -13.81
C PRO A 35 9.28 7.52 -12.79
N GLU A 36 9.25 6.89 -11.61
CA GLU A 36 10.18 7.10 -10.52
C GLU A 36 10.54 5.77 -9.84
N ASP A 37 11.74 5.73 -9.25
CA ASP A 37 12.15 4.64 -8.38
C ASP A 37 11.21 4.54 -7.17
N PRO A 38 10.79 3.32 -6.75
CA PRO A 38 9.88 3.16 -5.61
C PRO A 38 10.35 3.84 -4.32
N LEU A 39 11.66 3.89 -4.04
CA LEU A 39 12.19 4.56 -2.86
C LEU A 39 11.93 6.08 -2.92
N ARG A 40 12.04 6.71 -4.10
CA ARG A 40 11.64 8.12 -4.28
C ARG A 40 10.16 8.31 -3.98
N GLY A 41 9.32 7.35 -4.38
CA GLY A 41 7.89 7.36 -4.05
C GLY A 41 7.63 7.28 -2.55
N VAL A 42 8.38 6.45 -1.82
CA VAL A 42 8.32 6.39 -0.35
C VAL A 42 8.70 7.73 0.26
N VAL A 43 9.84 8.30 -0.12
CA VAL A 43 10.36 9.58 0.41
C VAL A 43 9.36 10.72 0.17
N ARG A 44 8.89 10.90 -1.07
CA ARG A 44 7.91 11.96 -1.39
C ARG A 44 6.65 11.84 -0.53
N PHE A 45 6.16 10.62 -0.30
CA PHE A 45 5.00 10.40 0.55
C PHE A 45 5.26 10.87 1.98
N GLN A 46 6.40 10.51 2.57
CA GLN A 46 6.74 10.91 3.93
C GLN A 46 6.96 12.41 4.07
N GLU A 47 7.59 13.07 3.08
CA GLU A 47 7.75 14.52 3.06
C GLU A 47 6.39 15.24 3.01
N THR A 48 5.46 14.72 2.21
CA THR A 48 4.09 15.24 2.15
C THR A 48 3.38 15.08 3.48
N VAL A 49 3.47 13.89 4.11
CA VAL A 49 2.87 13.64 5.42
C VAL A 49 3.48 14.56 6.48
N ARG A 50 4.79 14.80 6.46
CA ARG A 50 5.46 15.75 7.35
C ARG A 50 4.90 17.17 7.19
N ALA A 51 4.69 17.62 5.96
CA ALA A 51 4.08 18.92 5.70
C ALA A 51 2.63 18.99 6.24
N VAL A 52 1.84 17.94 6.02
CA VAL A 52 0.47 17.84 6.57
C VAL A 52 0.49 17.81 8.09
N ARG A 53 1.39 17.04 8.71
CA ARG A 53 1.51 16.93 10.17
C ARG A 53 1.84 18.25 10.85
N ARG A 54 2.63 19.11 10.19
CA ARG A 54 2.90 20.48 10.65
C ARG A 54 1.67 21.39 10.55
N ALA A 55 0.86 21.21 9.52
CA ALA A 55 -0.37 21.99 9.31
C ALA A 55 -1.58 21.47 10.10
N ALA A 56 -1.51 20.25 10.63
CA ALA A 56 -2.64 19.57 11.28
C ALA A 56 -3.08 20.16 12.63
N GLY A 57 -2.40 21.22 13.13
CA GLY A 57 -2.84 21.94 14.33
C GLY A 57 -2.93 21.07 15.59
N GLY A 58 -2.08 20.03 15.69
CA GLY A 58 -2.08 19.07 16.79
C GLY A 58 -2.95 17.83 16.59
N ALA A 59 -3.80 17.80 15.55
CA ALA A 59 -4.54 16.59 15.21
C ALA A 59 -3.56 15.48 14.74
N PRO A 60 -3.68 14.25 15.25
CA PRO A 60 -2.83 13.14 14.83
C PRO A 60 -2.93 12.82 13.33
N VAL A 61 -1.80 12.43 12.74
CA VAL A 61 -1.69 12.08 11.33
C VAL A 61 -1.12 10.68 11.16
N ILE A 62 -1.79 9.89 10.32
CA ILE A 62 -1.36 8.54 9.89
C ILE A 62 -0.61 8.65 8.56
N THR A 63 0.59 8.07 8.50
CA THR A 63 1.32 7.88 7.24
C THR A 63 1.00 6.53 6.57
N ALA A 64 1.43 6.36 5.32
CA ALA A 64 1.32 5.12 4.58
C ALA A 64 2.59 4.91 3.71
N ALA A 65 2.47 4.16 2.62
CA ALA A 65 3.51 3.91 1.62
C ALA A 65 4.76 3.14 2.07
N LEU A 66 4.83 2.64 3.32
CA LEU A 66 6.03 1.92 3.82
C LEU A 66 6.09 0.43 3.43
N SER A 67 5.02 -0.15 2.88
CA SER A 67 4.99 -1.60 2.59
C SER A 67 6.06 -2.09 1.61
N TRP A 68 6.61 -1.20 0.77
CA TRP A 68 7.70 -1.54 -0.15
C TRP A 68 9.04 -1.80 0.56
N LEU A 69 9.24 -1.20 1.73
CA LEU A 69 10.41 -1.42 2.58
C LEU A 69 10.41 -2.79 3.26
N ARG A 70 9.27 -3.50 3.25
CA ARG A 70 9.12 -4.86 3.82
C ARG A 70 9.56 -4.88 5.29
N HIS A 71 10.52 -5.74 5.63
CA HIS A 71 11.03 -5.93 6.99
C HIS A 71 11.85 -4.74 7.50
N LEU A 72 12.24 -3.82 6.61
CA LEU A 72 12.89 -2.55 6.98
C LEU A 72 11.88 -1.45 7.30
N ALA A 73 10.58 -1.69 7.11
CA ALA A 73 9.54 -0.71 7.42
C ALA A 73 9.50 -0.32 8.91
N PRO A 74 9.61 -1.25 9.89
CA PRO A 74 9.57 -0.91 11.32
C PRO A 74 10.64 0.10 11.78
N PRO A 75 11.95 -0.05 11.49
CA PRO A 75 12.94 0.95 11.91
C PRO A 75 12.73 2.31 11.24
N VAL A 76 12.30 2.34 9.97
CA VAL A 76 11.95 3.60 9.29
C VAL A 76 10.73 4.26 9.95
N ALA A 77 9.67 3.48 10.23
CA ALA A 77 8.49 3.93 10.94
C ALA A 77 8.82 4.54 12.31
N ALA A 78 9.67 3.87 13.09
CA ALA A 78 10.12 4.37 14.39
C ALA A 78 10.85 5.72 14.26
N GLY A 79 11.70 5.87 13.23
CA GLY A 79 12.36 7.15 12.92
C GLY A 79 11.37 8.28 12.59
N LEU A 80 10.38 8.00 11.73
CA LEU A 80 9.36 8.98 11.33
C LEU A 80 8.54 9.48 12.52
N VAL A 81 8.13 8.59 13.43
CA VAL A 81 7.39 8.95 14.64
C VAL A 81 8.28 9.74 15.60
N ARG A 82 9.51 9.27 15.86
CA ARG A 82 10.47 9.95 16.75
C ARG A 82 10.79 11.37 16.30
N GLU A 83 10.84 11.62 14.99
CA GLU A 83 11.11 12.94 14.42
C GLU A 83 9.85 13.80 14.24
N GLY A 84 8.67 13.31 14.64
CA GLY A 84 7.41 14.05 14.56
C GLY A 84 6.90 14.24 13.14
N TRP A 85 7.24 13.35 12.20
CA TRP A 85 6.72 13.41 10.83
C TRP A 85 5.29 12.88 10.73
N CYS A 86 4.90 11.98 11.63
CA CYS A 86 3.55 11.41 11.77
C CYS A 86 3.38 10.86 13.19
N ASP A 87 2.16 10.50 13.56
CA ASP A 87 1.84 9.94 14.89
C ASP A 87 1.50 8.45 14.81
N LEU A 88 0.98 7.98 13.67
CA LEU A 88 0.66 6.57 13.44
C LEU A 88 1.11 6.08 12.06
N ILE A 89 1.32 4.77 11.96
CA ILE A 89 1.76 4.09 10.74
C ILE A 89 0.64 3.22 10.17
N GLY A 90 0.22 3.52 8.94
CA GLY A 90 -0.78 2.77 8.21
C GLY A 90 -0.17 1.73 7.27
N PHE A 91 -0.58 0.47 7.41
CA PHE A 91 -0.24 -0.61 6.51
C PHE A 91 -1.48 -1.15 5.78
N GLY A 92 -1.62 -0.83 4.50
CA GLY A 92 -2.72 -1.35 3.66
C GLY A 92 -2.42 -2.76 3.13
N ARG A 93 -1.72 -2.84 1.98
CA ARG A 93 -1.40 -4.13 1.33
C ARG A 93 -0.61 -5.11 2.21
N SER A 94 0.15 -4.59 3.18
CA SER A 94 0.88 -5.45 4.11
C SER A 94 -0.05 -6.14 5.12
N ALA A 95 -1.21 -5.57 5.45
CA ALA A 95 -2.17 -6.24 6.32
C ALA A 95 -2.75 -7.51 5.68
N PHE A 96 -2.92 -7.54 4.35
CA PHE A 96 -3.28 -8.78 3.64
C PHE A 96 -2.15 -9.81 3.64
N ALA A 97 -0.91 -9.38 3.47
CA ALA A 97 0.23 -10.29 3.34
C ALA A 97 0.71 -10.82 4.69
N TYR A 98 0.62 -9.99 5.74
CA TYR A 98 1.24 -10.23 7.03
C TYR A 98 0.39 -9.60 8.15
N PRO A 99 -0.79 -10.16 8.44
CA PRO A 99 -1.70 -9.63 9.46
C PRO A 99 -1.10 -9.65 10.88
N ASP A 100 -0.21 -10.60 11.19
CA ASP A 100 0.45 -10.71 12.49
C ASP A 100 1.60 -9.71 12.69
N ALA A 101 1.93 -8.90 11.68
CA ALA A 101 3.06 -7.98 11.74
C ALA A 101 3.08 -7.08 12.99
N PRO A 102 1.96 -6.49 13.47
CA PRO A 102 1.98 -5.70 14.70
C PRO A 102 2.45 -6.51 15.91
N ASN A 103 2.00 -7.75 16.04
CA ASN A 103 2.41 -8.64 17.13
C ASN A 103 3.90 -9.01 17.02
N ASP A 104 4.36 -9.36 15.83
CA ASP A 104 5.77 -9.73 15.60
C ASP A 104 6.70 -8.53 15.81
N ILE A 105 6.27 -7.30 15.47
CA ILE A 105 7.03 -6.07 15.78
C ILE A 105 7.13 -5.87 17.30
N LEU A 106 6.01 -5.95 18.02
CA LEU A 106 5.96 -5.66 19.46
C LEU A 106 6.69 -6.71 20.30
N ARG A 107 6.64 -7.99 19.91
CA ARG A 107 7.21 -9.10 20.70
C ARG A 107 8.53 -9.61 20.17
N GLY A 108 8.76 -9.51 18.85
CA GLY A 108 9.93 -10.06 18.16
C GLY A 108 10.90 -9.01 17.64
N GLY A 109 10.65 -7.72 17.87
CA GLY A 109 11.55 -6.62 17.49
C GLY A 109 11.55 -6.28 15.99
N GLY A 110 10.66 -6.87 15.18
CA GLY A 110 10.59 -6.57 13.76
C GLY A 110 9.61 -7.43 12.97
N MET A 111 9.60 -7.23 11.66
CA MET A 111 8.80 -8.02 10.72
C MET A 111 9.66 -9.13 10.13
N VAL A 112 9.10 -10.34 10.01
CA VAL A 112 9.75 -11.47 9.33
C VAL A 112 9.77 -11.25 7.81
N PRO A 113 10.95 -11.21 7.14
CA PRO A 113 11.07 -10.91 5.72
C PRO A 113 10.22 -11.80 4.81
N GLY A 114 10.13 -13.09 5.13
CA GLY A 114 9.38 -14.09 4.37
C GLY A 114 7.86 -13.93 4.43
N LYS A 115 7.31 -13.18 5.41
CA LYS A 115 5.87 -12.90 5.52
C LYS A 115 5.49 -11.58 4.84
N CYS A 116 6.44 -10.65 4.69
CA CYS A 116 6.19 -9.31 4.12
C CYS A 116 5.54 -9.32 2.73
N CYS A 117 4.78 -8.26 2.45
CA CYS A 117 4.24 -7.98 1.11
C CYS A 117 5.37 -7.87 0.08
N VAL A 118 5.22 -8.53 -1.07
CA VAL A 118 6.20 -8.46 -2.18
C VAL A 118 5.86 -7.38 -3.21
N THR A 119 4.91 -6.50 -2.88
CA THR A 119 4.47 -5.36 -3.72
C THR A 119 4.15 -5.69 -5.18
N CYS A 120 3.64 -6.88 -5.44
CA CYS A 120 3.28 -7.36 -6.78
C CYS A 120 2.01 -6.71 -7.38
N SER A 121 1.36 -5.80 -6.64
CA SER A 121 0.12 -5.12 -7.02
C SER A 121 -1.10 -6.00 -7.34
N MET A 122 -1.02 -7.33 -7.21
CA MET A 122 -2.13 -8.23 -7.55
C MET A 122 -3.39 -8.01 -6.70
N CYS A 123 -3.26 -7.66 -5.42
CA CYS A 123 -4.42 -7.30 -4.59
C CYS A 123 -5.18 -6.08 -5.15
N SER A 124 -4.43 -5.13 -5.71
CA SER A 124 -4.98 -3.94 -6.35
C SER A 124 -5.52 -4.23 -7.74
N GLN A 125 -4.96 -5.23 -8.42
CA GLN A 125 -5.44 -5.66 -9.72
C GLN A 125 -6.84 -6.28 -9.62
N ILE A 126 -7.09 -7.13 -8.62
CA ILE A 126 -8.43 -7.68 -8.35
C ILE A 126 -9.45 -6.53 -8.22
N MET A 127 -9.12 -5.51 -7.42
CA MET A 127 -9.99 -4.33 -7.27
C MET A 127 -10.18 -3.55 -8.57
N LYS A 128 -9.12 -3.42 -9.39
CA LYS A 128 -9.19 -2.69 -10.68
C LYS A 128 -10.06 -3.43 -11.69
N ASP A 129 -10.01 -4.75 -11.71
CA ASP A 129 -10.77 -5.58 -12.64
C ASP A 129 -12.26 -5.68 -12.28
N GLY A 130 -12.65 -5.19 -11.10
CA GLY A 130 -14.06 -5.05 -10.68
C GLY A 130 -14.76 -6.36 -10.32
N VAL A 131 -14.08 -7.50 -10.49
CA VAL A 131 -14.57 -8.83 -10.16
C VAL A 131 -13.57 -9.55 -9.28
N GLY A 132 -14.08 -10.18 -8.22
CA GLY A 132 -13.31 -10.97 -7.27
C GLY A 132 -13.12 -10.28 -5.92
N ARG A 133 -12.66 -11.05 -4.93
CA ARG A 133 -12.45 -10.60 -3.56
C ARG A 133 -10.99 -10.24 -3.32
N GLY A 134 -10.75 -9.05 -2.76
CA GLY A 134 -9.41 -8.55 -2.49
C GLY A 134 -8.71 -9.31 -1.36
N GLY A 135 -7.42 -9.61 -1.56
CA GLY A 135 -6.53 -10.19 -0.55
C GLY A 135 -5.14 -10.46 -1.11
N CYS A 136 -4.35 -11.29 -0.43
CA CYS A 136 -2.95 -11.51 -0.83
C CYS A 136 -2.79 -12.77 -1.70
N VAL A 137 -2.65 -12.58 -3.00
CA VAL A 137 -2.41 -13.67 -3.97
C VAL A 137 -1.11 -14.46 -3.68
N VAL A 138 -0.11 -13.83 -3.06
CA VAL A 138 1.20 -14.47 -2.83
C VAL A 138 1.24 -15.23 -1.50
N ARG A 139 0.61 -14.68 -0.44
CA ARG A 139 0.67 -15.25 0.91
C ARG A 139 -0.50 -16.17 1.22
N ASP A 140 -1.59 -16.03 0.48
CA ASP A 140 -2.78 -16.88 0.58
C ASP A 140 -3.28 -17.21 -0.84
N SER A 141 -2.45 -17.96 -1.56
CA SER A 141 -2.66 -18.27 -2.97
C SER A 141 -3.83 -19.22 -3.22
N ALA A 142 -4.08 -20.14 -2.29
CA ALA A 142 -5.20 -21.09 -2.37
C ALA A 142 -6.54 -20.34 -2.48
N VAL A 143 -6.70 -19.24 -1.75
CA VAL A 143 -7.91 -18.41 -1.76
C VAL A 143 -7.86 -17.34 -2.86
N TYR A 144 -6.77 -16.57 -2.94
CA TYR A 144 -6.77 -15.34 -3.76
C TYR A 144 -6.20 -15.50 -5.17
N ALA A 145 -5.48 -16.57 -5.50
CA ALA A 145 -5.07 -16.80 -6.89
C ALA A 145 -6.27 -17.10 -7.81
N PRO A 146 -7.30 -17.89 -7.40
CA PRO A 146 -8.55 -18.00 -8.14
C PRO A 146 -9.26 -16.66 -8.35
N GLU A 147 -9.35 -15.83 -7.30
CA GLU A 147 -9.98 -14.50 -7.37
C GLU A 147 -9.24 -13.57 -8.34
N TYR A 148 -7.91 -13.59 -8.33
CA TYR A 148 -7.10 -12.86 -9.29
C TYR A 148 -7.34 -13.31 -10.73
N ARG A 149 -7.33 -14.62 -11.00
CA ARG A 149 -7.60 -15.15 -12.35
C ARG A 149 -8.99 -14.74 -12.84
N ARG A 150 -10.01 -14.90 -11.98
CA ARG A 150 -11.38 -14.48 -12.27
C ARG A 150 -11.48 -13.01 -12.68
N GLY A 151 -10.79 -12.12 -11.96
CA GLY A 151 -10.71 -10.70 -12.31
C GLY A 151 -10.01 -10.47 -13.65
N ARG A 152 -8.84 -11.09 -13.88
CA ARG A 152 -8.09 -10.96 -15.14
C ARG A 152 -8.89 -11.41 -16.36
N ASP A 153 -9.61 -12.53 -16.24
CA ASP A 153 -10.37 -13.10 -17.34
C ASP A 153 -11.60 -12.23 -17.68
N ALA A 154 -12.33 -11.74 -16.68
CA ALA A 154 -13.44 -10.81 -16.89
C ALA A 154 -12.97 -9.48 -17.54
N ALA A 155 -11.83 -8.95 -17.10
CA ALA A 155 -11.27 -7.73 -17.68
C ALA A 155 -10.88 -7.91 -19.16
N ARG A 156 -10.30 -9.06 -19.53
CA ARG A 156 -9.96 -9.37 -20.93
C ARG A 156 -11.20 -9.46 -21.80
N GLN A 157 -12.24 -10.16 -21.34
CA GLN A 157 -13.50 -10.28 -22.07
C GLN A 157 -14.17 -8.92 -22.30
N THR A 158 -14.13 -8.03 -21.30
CA THR A 158 -14.68 -6.67 -21.42
C THR A 158 -13.91 -5.82 -22.42
N MET A 159 -12.58 -5.97 -22.51
CA MET A 159 -11.75 -5.26 -23.50
C MET A 159 -12.09 -5.71 -24.92
N VAL A 160 -12.15 -7.03 -25.16
CA VAL A 160 -12.54 -7.59 -26.47
C VAL A 160 -13.93 -7.12 -26.89
N ALA A 161 -14.89 -7.10 -25.97
CA ALA A 161 -16.25 -6.65 -26.26
C ALA A 161 -16.39 -5.14 -26.53
N ARG A 162 -15.39 -4.32 -26.18
CA ARG A 162 -15.36 -2.87 -26.45
C ARG A 162 -14.67 -2.51 -27.76
N GLU A 163 -13.92 -3.44 -28.34
CA GLU A 163 -13.21 -3.29 -29.62
C GLU A 163 -14.04 -3.80 -30.80
N LEU A 164 -15.13 -4.54 -30.53
CA LEU A 164 -16.18 -4.96 -31.47
C LEU A 164 -17.32 -3.93 -31.49
#